data_AF-A0A5C8M287-F1
#
_entry.id   AF-A0A5C8M287-F1
#
_cell.length_a   1.000
_cell.length_b   1.000
_cell.length_c   1.000
_cell.angle_alpha   90.00
_cell.angle_beta   90.00
_cell.angle_gamma   90.00
#
_symmetry.space_group_name_H-M   'P 1'
#
loop_
_entity.id
_entity.type
_entity.pdbx_description
1 polymer ?
#
loop_
_entity_poly.entity_id
_entity_poly.type
_entity_poly.pdbx_seq_one_letter_code
_entity_poly.pdbx_strand_id
1 'polypeptide(L)'
;MKRMESMYSHGVQGELLDKLEQSKNSTIQAILKELRKFNALREEEVEFAIISARKSLDYIIRSSSTLADIKAGTKPLDGLIDELLKVKFLPSVIHKHCKIIKEFGNIAAHGITADFSDVESSELTDIEVSICSYSLNAVVSWYATKVLQKVLDIFPFKIIAGKEITEEQIVEAIEIDNNVYSEGFRGIYQVCMEWYHKNPDIYRFIIDQNINKVVGYINAMPIEDETLRPLNQVV
;
A
#
# COMPACT_ATOMS: atom_id res chain seq x y z
N MET A 1 -18.45 14.53 -34.64
CA MET A 1 -19.05 14.41 -33.30
C MET A 1 -19.07 12.98 -32.77
N LYS A 2 -19.73 11.99 -33.40
CA LYS A 2 -19.79 10.58 -32.89
C LYS A 2 -18.44 9.87 -32.62
N ARG A 3 -17.33 10.33 -33.22
CA ARG A 3 -15.98 9.77 -32.97
C ARG A 3 -15.32 10.29 -31.68
N MET A 4 -15.77 11.43 -31.15
CA MET A 4 -15.24 11.96 -29.88
C MET A 4 -15.95 11.33 -28.67
N GLU A 5 -17.25 11.06 -28.74
CA GLU A 5 -18.01 10.44 -27.63
C GLU A 5 -17.49 9.04 -27.27
N SER A 6 -17.00 8.27 -28.25
CA SER A 6 -16.40 6.96 -28.01
C SER A 6 -15.01 7.01 -27.33
N MET A 7 -14.33 8.15 -27.32
CA MET A 7 -12.96 8.25 -26.80
C MET A 7 -12.89 8.53 -25.30
N TYR A 8 -13.99 8.99 -24.69
CA TYR A 8 -13.97 9.57 -23.34
C TYR A 8 -14.80 8.78 -22.30
N SER A 9 -15.54 7.74 -22.70
CA SER A 9 -16.40 6.97 -21.78
C SER A 9 -15.71 5.78 -21.09
N HIS A 10 -14.40 5.66 -21.18
CA HIS A 10 -13.69 4.49 -20.68
C HIS A 10 -13.02 4.86 -19.36
N GLY A 11 -13.39 4.16 -18.29
CA GLY A 11 -12.67 4.18 -17.03
C GLY A 11 -11.28 3.57 -17.18
N VAL A 12 -10.72 3.09 -16.08
CA VAL A 12 -9.47 2.34 -16.10
C VAL A 12 -9.66 1.06 -16.91
N GLN A 13 -8.79 0.87 -17.90
CA GLN A 13 -8.85 -0.25 -18.84
C GLN A 13 -8.77 -1.60 -18.11
N GLY A 14 -9.62 -2.56 -18.49
CA GLY A 14 -9.69 -3.90 -17.88
C GLY A 14 -8.34 -4.63 -17.91
N GLU A 15 -7.61 -4.57 -19.04
CA GLU A 15 -6.30 -5.19 -19.17
C GLU A 15 -5.26 -4.67 -18.14
N LEU A 16 -5.39 -3.42 -17.69
CA LEU A 16 -4.53 -2.86 -16.65
C LEU A 16 -4.92 -3.40 -15.27
N LEU A 17 -6.22 -3.57 -15.01
CA LEU A 17 -6.71 -4.16 -13.76
C LEU A 17 -6.28 -5.62 -13.65
N ASP A 18 -6.40 -6.40 -14.74
CA ASP A 18 -6.02 -7.82 -14.79
C ASP A 18 -4.53 -8.01 -14.46
N LYS A 19 -3.65 -7.12 -14.95
CA LYS A 19 -2.22 -7.13 -14.62
C LYS A 19 -1.95 -6.91 -13.13
N LEU A 20 -2.74 -6.06 -12.48
CA LEU A 20 -2.58 -5.78 -11.05
C LEU A 20 -3.19 -6.89 -10.18
N GLU A 21 -4.28 -7.52 -10.64
CA GLU A 21 -5.02 -8.54 -9.89
C GLU A 21 -4.20 -9.81 -9.63
N GLN A 22 -3.24 -10.12 -10.49
CA GLN A 22 -2.32 -11.27 -10.31
C GLN A 22 -1.41 -11.14 -9.07
N SER A 23 -1.28 -9.94 -8.51
CA SER A 23 -0.39 -9.68 -7.37
C SER A 23 -1.09 -9.87 -6.02
N LYS A 24 -0.46 -10.58 -5.08
CA LYS A 24 -0.91 -10.65 -3.67
C LYS A 24 -0.38 -9.51 -2.80
N ASN A 25 0.40 -8.59 -3.35
CA ASN A 25 0.99 -7.48 -2.59
C ASN A 25 -0.10 -6.53 -2.08
N SER A 26 -0.07 -6.22 -0.78
CA SER A 26 -1.10 -5.41 -0.12
C SER A 26 -1.24 -4.00 -0.70
N THR A 27 -0.14 -3.38 -1.14
CA THR A 27 -0.16 -2.05 -1.77
C THR A 27 -0.84 -2.12 -3.14
N ILE A 28 -0.55 -3.16 -3.92
CA ILE A 28 -1.17 -3.37 -5.23
C ILE A 28 -2.66 -3.68 -5.07
N GLN A 29 -3.04 -4.44 -4.05
CA GLN A 29 -4.45 -4.69 -3.72
C GLN A 29 -5.18 -3.41 -3.28
N ALA A 30 -4.52 -2.51 -2.54
CA ALA A 30 -5.06 -1.20 -2.19
C ALA A 30 -5.28 -0.32 -3.43
N ILE A 31 -4.32 -0.31 -4.37
CA ILE A 31 -4.46 0.37 -5.67
C ILE A 31 -5.67 -0.21 -6.43
N LEU A 32 -5.73 -1.52 -6.60
CA LEU A 32 -6.80 -2.19 -7.35
C LEU A 32 -8.19 -1.89 -6.77
N LYS A 33 -8.32 -1.88 -5.44
CA LYS A 33 -9.55 -1.52 -4.74
C LYS A 33 -10.03 -0.11 -5.12
N GLU A 34 -9.14 0.88 -5.10
CA GLU A 34 -9.52 2.26 -5.41
C GLU A 34 -9.75 2.48 -6.91
N LEU A 35 -9.05 1.77 -7.81
CA LEU A 35 -9.34 1.80 -9.25
C LEU A 35 -10.71 1.20 -9.59
N ARG A 36 -11.10 0.12 -8.90
CA ARG A 36 -12.44 -0.48 -9.04
C ARG A 36 -13.54 0.46 -8.55
N LYS A 37 -13.31 1.14 -7.43
CA LYS A 37 -14.23 2.19 -6.94
C LYS A 37 -14.36 3.33 -7.93
N PHE A 38 -13.25 3.83 -8.49
CA PHE A 38 -13.28 4.84 -9.54
C PHE A 38 -14.18 4.39 -10.70
N ASN A 39 -13.96 3.18 -11.23
CA ASN A 39 -14.77 2.67 -12.34
C ASN A 39 -16.25 2.51 -12.01
N ALA A 40 -16.59 2.12 -10.78
CA ALA A 40 -17.97 1.94 -10.33
C ALA A 40 -18.72 3.26 -10.11
N LEU A 41 -18.02 4.30 -9.63
CA LEU A 41 -18.65 5.55 -9.21
C LEU A 41 -18.67 6.63 -10.30
N ARG A 42 -17.87 6.49 -11.35
CA ARG A 42 -17.61 7.60 -12.30
C ARG A 42 -18.83 8.15 -13.04
N GLU A 43 -19.94 7.41 -13.09
CA GLU A 43 -21.18 7.79 -13.81
C GLU A 43 -22.28 8.27 -12.85
N GLU A 44 -22.15 7.98 -11.55
CA GLU A 44 -23.20 8.23 -10.54
C GLU A 44 -22.73 9.23 -9.46
N GLU A 45 -21.46 9.15 -9.07
CA GLU A 45 -20.85 9.89 -7.97
C GLU A 45 -19.46 10.39 -8.38
N VAL A 46 -19.46 11.39 -9.28
CA VAL A 46 -18.28 11.95 -9.94
C VAL A 46 -17.18 12.36 -8.95
N GLU A 47 -17.52 13.09 -7.89
CA GLU A 47 -16.56 13.56 -6.89
C GLU A 47 -15.90 12.38 -6.18
N PHE A 48 -16.69 11.37 -5.77
CA PHE A 48 -16.17 10.19 -5.08
C PHE A 48 -15.32 9.31 -6.00
N ALA A 49 -15.65 9.25 -7.28
CA ALA A 49 -14.79 8.64 -8.28
C ALA A 49 -13.43 9.35 -8.31
N ILE A 50 -13.40 10.67 -8.53
CA ILE A 50 -12.16 11.47 -8.59
C ILE A 50 -11.35 11.36 -7.29
N ILE A 51 -11.99 11.34 -6.12
CA ILE A 51 -11.31 11.07 -4.84
C ILE A 51 -10.64 9.69 -4.83
N SER A 52 -11.30 8.67 -5.36
CA SER A 52 -10.74 7.31 -5.50
C SER A 52 -9.56 7.27 -6.49
N ALA A 53 -9.61 8.06 -7.57
CA ALA A 53 -8.46 8.24 -8.48
C ALA A 53 -7.25 8.84 -7.75
N ARG A 54 -7.45 9.90 -6.95
CA ARG A 54 -6.38 10.53 -6.15
C ARG A 54 -5.79 9.59 -5.10
N LYS A 55 -6.62 8.78 -4.43
CA LYS A 55 -6.14 7.73 -3.51
C LYS A 55 -5.31 6.68 -4.23
N SER A 56 -5.75 6.24 -5.41
CA SER A 56 -5.00 5.30 -6.25
C SER A 56 -3.62 5.88 -6.63
N LEU A 57 -3.59 7.16 -7.02
CA LEU A 57 -2.34 7.88 -7.30
C LEU A 57 -1.42 7.93 -6.07
N ASP A 58 -1.95 8.23 -4.88
CA ASP A 58 -1.14 8.29 -3.65
C ASP A 58 -0.46 6.94 -3.36
N TYR A 59 -1.18 5.83 -3.46
CA TYR A 59 -0.58 4.49 -3.31
C TYR A 59 0.50 4.21 -4.37
N ILE A 60 0.26 4.55 -5.64
CA ILE A 60 1.22 4.37 -6.74
C ILE A 60 2.50 5.17 -6.47
N ILE A 61 2.36 6.45 -6.09
CA ILE A 61 3.50 7.34 -5.87
C ILE A 61 4.29 6.93 -4.63
N ARG A 62 3.62 6.53 -3.54
CA ARG A 62 4.31 6.03 -2.34
C ARG A 62 5.04 4.73 -2.62
N SER A 63 4.41 3.79 -3.32
CA SER A 63 5.08 2.56 -3.75
C SER A 63 6.32 2.85 -4.60
N SER A 64 6.19 3.73 -5.58
CA SER A 64 7.29 4.17 -6.45
C SER A 64 8.41 4.88 -5.68
N SER A 65 8.05 5.68 -4.66
CA SER A 65 9.00 6.38 -3.79
C SER A 65 9.87 5.41 -3.01
N THR A 66 9.28 4.34 -2.47
CA THR A 66 10.04 3.27 -1.80
C THR A 66 11.08 2.64 -2.72
N LEU A 67 10.72 2.37 -3.99
CA LEU A 67 11.67 1.81 -4.96
C LEU A 67 12.78 2.79 -5.37
N ALA A 68 12.52 4.09 -5.24
CA ALA A 68 13.47 5.15 -5.53
C ALA A 68 14.31 5.57 -4.31
N ASP A 69 14.23 4.81 -3.20
CA ASP A 69 14.85 5.14 -1.91
C ASP A 69 14.47 6.53 -1.35
N ILE A 70 13.23 6.96 -1.64
CA ILE A 70 12.65 8.19 -1.13
C ILE A 70 11.83 7.87 0.11
N LYS A 71 12.21 8.43 1.26
CA LYS A 71 11.45 8.32 2.51
C LYS A 71 10.10 9.05 2.38
N ALA A 72 9.04 8.28 2.11
CA ALA A 72 7.71 8.82 1.92
C ALA A 72 7.10 9.39 3.21
N GLY A 73 7.11 8.62 4.32
CA GLY A 73 6.60 9.06 5.62
C GLY A 73 5.26 9.79 5.54
N THR A 74 5.16 10.93 6.23
CA THR A 74 4.01 11.85 6.20
C THR A 74 4.12 12.94 5.13
N LYS A 75 5.09 12.84 4.20
CA LYS A 75 5.27 13.87 3.17
C LYS A 75 3.98 14.02 2.34
N PRO A 76 3.61 15.26 1.98
CA PRO A 76 2.51 15.51 1.06
C PRO A 76 2.76 14.86 -0.30
N LEU A 77 1.69 14.39 -0.94
CA LEU A 77 1.73 13.76 -2.27
C LEU A 77 2.49 14.61 -3.31
N ASP A 78 2.30 15.92 -3.27
CA ASP A 78 2.92 16.85 -4.21
C ASP A 78 4.45 16.85 -4.11
N GLY A 79 4.96 16.84 -2.88
CA GLY A 79 6.39 16.76 -2.61
C GLY A 79 6.99 15.45 -3.12
N LEU A 80 6.28 14.33 -2.97
CA LEU A 80 6.74 13.02 -3.47
C LEU A 80 6.77 12.97 -5.00
N ILE A 81 5.76 13.52 -5.67
CA ILE A 81 5.70 13.59 -7.14
C ILE A 81 6.90 14.37 -7.68
N ASP A 82 7.23 15.52 -7.08
CA ASP A 82 8.33 16.37 -7.53
C ASP A 82 9.70 15.77 -7.20
N GLU A 83 9.83 15.08 -6.06
CA GLU A 83 11.05 14.39 -5.66
C GLU A 83 11.34 13.20 -6.61
N LEU A 84 10.32 12.41 -6.96
CA LEU A 84 10.43 11.33 -7.95
C LEU A 84 10.83 11.84 -9.35
N LEU A 85 10.32 13.00 -9.76
CA LEU A 85 10.75 13.66 -11.00
C LEU A 85 12.22 14.08 -10.91
N LYS A 86 12.62 14.69 -9.78
CA LYS A 86 13.98 15.18 -9.55
C LYS A 86 15.02 14.06 -9.62
N VAL A 87 14.73 12.88 -9.05
CA VAL A 87 15.60 11.70 -9.12
C VAL A 87 15.46 10.93 -10.45
N LYS A 88 14.69 11.45 -11.41
CA LYS A 88 14.45 10.87 -12.74
C LYS A 88 13.83 9.47 -12.71
N PHE A 89 13.13 9.12 -11.63
CA PHE A 89 12.37 7.88 -11.54
C PHE A 89 11.01 8.01 -12.23
N LEU A 90 10.36 9.18 -12.08
CA LEU A 90 9.09 9.51 -12.72
C LEU A 90 9.34 10.26 -14.04
N PRO A 91 8.89 9.73 -15.20
CA PRO A 91 9.00 10.46 -16.46
C PRO A 91 8.21 11.78 -16.44
N SER A 92 8.73 12.81 -17.09
CA SER A 92 8.11 14.15 -17.11
C SER A 92 6.68 14.17 -17.66
N VAL A 93 6.36 13.29 -18.62
CA VAL A 93 5.00 13.14 -19.15
C VAL A 93 4.05 12.59 -18.08
N ILE A 94 4.48 11.58 -17.32
CA ILE A 94 3.68 10.98 -16.25
C ILE A 94 3.50 11.97 -15.09
N HIS A 95 4.53 12.75 -14.77
CA HIS A 95 4.46 13.82 -13.77
C HIS A 95 3.30 14.80 -14.04
N LYS A 96 3.11 15.21 -15.30
CA LYS A 96 1.97 16.08 -15.69
C LYS A 96 0.62 15.41 -15.39
N HIS A 97 0.46 14.13 -15.73
CA HIS A 97 -0.76 13.38 -15.43
C HIS A 97 -1.00 13.24 -13.92
N CYS A 98 0.05 13.05 -13.12
CA CYS A 98 -0.06 13.03 -11.65
C CYS A 98 -0.60 14.37 -11.11
N LYS A 99 -0.11 15.51 -11.64
CA LYS A 99 -0.58 16.85 -11.22
C LYS A 99 -2.07 17.04 -11.55
N ILE A 100 -2.52 16.64 -12.74
CA ILE A 100 -3.94 16.71 -13.15
C ILE A 100 -4.84 15.93 -12.17
N ILE A 101 -4.52 14.67 -11.90
CA ILE A 101 -5.33 13.83 -10.98
C ILE A 101 -5.35 14.43 -9.57
N LYS A 102 -4.22 14.95 -9.10
CA LYS A 102 -4.11 15.59 -7.78
C LYS A 102 -4.95 16.86 -7.69
N GLU A 103 -4.93 17.71 -8.72
CA GLU A 103 -5.73 18.93 -8.79
C GLU A 103 -7.23 18.63 -8.76
N PHE A 104 -7.71 17.74 -9.63
CA PHE A 104 -9.12 17.32 -9.60
C PHE A 104 -9.51 16.68 -8.27
N GLY A 105 -8.65 15.84 -7.69
CA GLY A 105 -8.94 15.24 -6.39
C GLY A 105 -8.92 16.22 -5.23
N ASN A 106 -8.20 17.33 -5.33
CA ASN A 106 -8.30 18.42 -4.34
C ASN A 106 -9.62 19.18 -4.50
N ILE A 107 -10.03 19.49 -5.74
CA ILE A 107 -11.32 20.14 -6.03
C ILE A 107 -12.48 19.26 -5.54
N ALA A 108 -12.47 17.97 -5.86
CA ALA A 108 -13.49 17.02 -5.43
C ALA A 108 -13.57 16.86 -3.89
N ALA A 109 -12.43 16.93 -3.19
CA ALA A 109 -12.39 16.70 -1.74
C ALA A 109 -12.78 17.94 -0.91
N HIS A 110 -12.52 19.14 -1.41
CA HIS A 110 -12.72 20.37 -0.65
C HIS A 110 -13.83 21.27 -1.22
N GLY A 111 -14.37 20.93 -2.39
CA GLY A 111 -15.20 21.85 -3.17
C GLY A 111 -14.41 23.11 -3.56
N ILE A 112 -15.00 23.99 -4.36
CA ILE A 112 -14.48 25.36 -4.50
C ILE A 112 -14.90 26.13 -3.24
N THR A 113 -14.22 25.90 -2.13
CA THR A 113 -14.46 26.64 -0.88
C THR A 113 -13.29 27.60 -0.62
N ALA A 114 -13.27 28.72 -1.36
CA ALA A 114 -12.56 29.92 -0.93
C ALA A 114 -13.09 31.16 -1.69
N ASP A 115 -13.80 32.01 -0.95
CA ASP A 115 -13.94 33.46 -1.15
C ASP A 115 -14.93 34.07 -2.15
N PHE A 116 -15.83 33.31 -2.78
CA PHE A 116 -16.95 33.92 -3.52
C PHE A 116 -18.30 33.39 -3.04
N SER A 117 -18.93 34.19 -2.17
CA SER A 117 -20.37 34.13 -1.93
C SER A 117 -21.10 34.25 -3.28
N ASP A 118 -22.00 33.31 -3.54
CA ASP A 118 -22.97 33.29 -4.65
C ASP A 118 -22.57 32.60 -5.97
N VAL A 119 -21.58 31.71 -5.99
CA VAL A 119 -21.37 30.83 -7.17
C VAL A 119 -21.91 29.44 -6.85
N GLU A 120 -22.93 29.04 -7.62
CA GLU A 120 -23.42 27.67 -7.73
C GLU A 120 -22.24 26.69 -7.65
N SER A 121 -22.36 25.69 -6.78
CA SER A 121 -21.40 24.61 -6.63
C SER A 121 -20.87 24.22 -7.99
N SER A 122 -19.57 24.40 -8.26
CA SER A 122 -19.00 23.87 -9.50
C SER A 122 -19.02 22.35 -9.38
N GLU A 123 -20.13 21.77 -9.77
CA GLU A 123 -20.30 20.33 -9.86
C GLU A 123 -19.30 19.86 -10.91
N LEU A 124 -18.41 18.96 -10.50
CA LEU A 124 -17.50 18.31 -11.43
C LEU A 124 -18.36 17.55 -12.43
N THR A 125 -18.12 17.76 -13.72
CA THR A 125 -18.93 17.16 -14.78
C THR A 125 -18.28 15.88 -15.31
N ASP A 126 -19.00 15.18 -16.18
CA ASP A 126 -18.48 14.04 -16.93
C ASP A 126 -17.17 14.36 -17.68
N ILE A 127 -16.99 15.62 -18.11
CA ILE A 127 -15.77 16.05 -18.82
C ILE A 127 -14.56 15.95 -17.90
N GLU A 128 -14.65 16.46 -16.66
CA GLU A 128 -13.55 16.39 -15.70
C GLU A 128 -13.22 14.95 -15.32
N VAL A 129 -14.25 14.10 -15.15
CA VAL A 129 -14.05 12.67 -14.92
C VAL A 129 -13.35 12.00 -16.08
N SER A 130 -13.72 12.30 -17.31
CA SER A 130 -13.06 11.76 -18.51
C SER A 130 -11.59 12.18 -18.59
N ILE A 131 -11.26 13.44 -18.30
CA ILE A 131 -9.87 13.93 -18.27
C ILE A 131 -9.08 13.24 -17.15
N CYS A 132 -9.71 13.09 -15.97
CA CYS A 132 -9.11 12.38 -14.84
C CYS A 132 -8.89 10.89 -15.19
N SER A 133 -9.85 10.23 -15.83
CA SER A 133 -9.75 8.84 -16.29
C SER A 133 -8.59 8.65 -17.27
N TYR A 134 -8.46 9.56 -18.25
CA TYR A 134 -7.36 9.53 -19.21
C TYR A 134 -6.00 9.62 -18.52
N SER A 135 -5.86 10.57 -17.59
CA SER A 135 -4.62 10.75 -16.83
C SER A 135 -4.33 9.57 -15.91
N LEU A 136 -5.36 9.03 -15.25
CA LEU A 136 -5.25 7.86 -14.38
C LEU A 136 -4.78 6.62 -15.17
N ASN A 137 -5.34 6.38 -16.37
CA ASN A 137 -4.89 5.30 -17.25
C ASN A 137 -3.41 5.45 -17.64
N ALA A 138 -2.94 6.66 -17.94
CA ALA A 138 -1.53 6.90 -18.26
C ALA A 138 -0.61 6.56 -17.07
N VAL A 139 -0.98 6.98 -15.86
CA VAL A 139 -0.22 6.70 -14.63
C VAL A 139 -0.24 5.20 -14.30
N VAL A 140 -1.41 4.56 -14.33
CA VAL A 140 -1.57 3.12 -14.05
C VAL A 140 -0.81 2.28 -15.07
N SER A 141 -0.88 2.64 -16.36
CA SER A 141 -0.14 1.95 -17.42
C SER A 141 1.38 2.04 -17.22
N TRP A 142 1.90 3.23 -16.90
CA TRP A 142 3.31 3.39 -16.54
C TRP A 142 3.68 2.53 -15.33
N TYR A 143 2.89 2.56 -14.27
CA TYR A 143 3.14 1.78 -13.06
C TYR A 143 3.15 0.28 -13.35
N ALA A 144 2.11 -0.24 -14.02
CA ALA A 144 1.97 -1.65 -14.37
C ALA A 144 3.12 -2.15 -15.27
N THR A 145 3.65 -1.32 -16.15
CA THR A 145 4.66 -1.73 -17.14
C THR A 145 6.11 -1.50 -16.70
N LYS A 146 6.37 -0.50 -15.85
CA LYS A 146 7.75 -0.08 -15.49
C LYS A 146 8.10 -0.27 -14.03
N VAL A 147 7.09 -0.36 -13.16
CA VAL A 147 7.28 -0.29 -11.71
C VAL A 147 6.84 -1.59 -11.04
N LEU A 148 5.72 -2.16 -11.48
CA LEU A 148 5.07 -3.33 -10.88
C LEU A 148 6.04 -4.47 -10.59
N GLN A 149 6.81 -4.93 -11.58
CA GLN A 149 7.75 -6.04 -11.38
C GLN A 149 8.77 -5.73 -10.28
N LYS A 150 9.32 -4.51 -10.26
CA LYS A 150 10.28 -4.09 -9.22
C LYS A 150 9.66 -4.06 -7.83
N VAL A 151 8.37 -3.71 -7.71
CA VAL A 151 7.64 -3.77 -6.43
C VAL A 151 7.52 -5.21 -5.95
N LEU A 152 7.22 -6.14 -6.88
CA LEU A 152 7.12 -7.56 -6.58
C LEU A 152 8.48 -8.14 -6.17
N ASP A 153 9.56 -7.67 -6.79
CA ASP A 153 10.93 -8.13 -6.51
C ASP A 153 11.47 -7.59 -5.17
N ILE A 154 11.06 -6.38 -4.74
CA ILE A 154 11.61 -5.70 -3.54
C ILE A 154 10.97 -6.16 -2.23
N PHE A 155 9.75 -6.67 -2.26
CA PHE A 155 9.08 -7.18 -1.06
C PHE A 155 8.79 -8.67 -1.18
N PRO A 156 9.81 -9.54 -1.08
CA PRO A 156 9.59 -10.98 -1.03
C PRO A 156 9.04 -11.40 0.33
N PHE A 157 8.53 -10.52 1.19
CA PHE A 157 8.16 -10.91 2.55
C PHE A 157 6.67 -11.26 2.65
N LYS A 158 6.35 -12.45 3.16
CA LYS A 158 5.00 -12.88 3.58
C LYS A 158 4.93 -12.81 5.11
N ILE A 159 3.82 -12.31 5.65
CA ILE A 159 3.53 -12.49 7.08
C ILE A 159 2.66 -13.75 7.24
N ILE A 160 3.04 -14.63 8.16
CA ILE A 160 2.23 -15.77 8.59
C ILE A 160 2.01 -15.71 10.11
N ALA A 161 0.93 -16.30 10.59
CA ALA A 161 0.56 -16.27 12.00
C ALA A 161 -0.25 -17.51 12.37
N GLY A 162 -0.31 -17.79 13.68
CA GLY A 162 -1.17 -18.83 14.21
C GLY A 162 -0.84 -20.20 13.62
N LYS A 163 -1.88 -20.93 13.23
CA LYS A 163 -1.79 -22.30 12.70
C LYS A 163 -1.11 -22.43 11.32
N GLU A 164 -0.79 -21.32 10.65
CA GLU A 164 -0.01 -21.36 9.41
C GLU A 164 1.48 -21.64 9.65
N ILE A 165 1.94 -21.51 10.89
CA ILE A 165 3.35 -21.68 11.27
C ILE A 165 3.68 -23.16 11.43
N THR A 166 4.82 -23.58 10.89
CA THR A 166 5.34 -24.95 11.05
C THR A 166 6.40 -25.02 12.15
N GLU A 167 6.68 -26.22 12.64
CA GLU A 167 7.71 -26.43 13.67
C GLU A 167 9.10 -26.03 13.16
N GLU A 168 9.41 -26.29 11.90
CA GLU A 168 10.67 -25.90 11.26
C GLU A 168 10.86 -24.39 11.32
N GLN A 169 9.79 -23.61 11.15
CA GLN A 169 9.86 -22.16 11.22
C GLN A 169 10.10 -21.66 12.65
N ILE A 170 9.61 -22.38 13.66
CA ILE A 170 9.91 -22.08 15.08
C ILE A 170 11.39 -22.34 15.36
N VAL A 171 11.97 -23.40 14.79
CA VAL A 171 13.42 -23.65 14.85
C VAL A 171 14.19 -22.50 14.22
N GLU A 172 13.79 -22.02 13.04
CA GLU A 172 14.42 -20.86 12.39
C GLU A 172 14.33 -19.59 13.25
N ALA A 173 13.23 -19.36 13.96
CA ALA A 173 13.12 -18.24 14.90
C ALA A 173 14.11 -18.36 16.07
N ILE A 174 14.30 -19.57 16.61
CA ILE A 174 15.30 -19.84 17.65
C ILE A 174 16.73 -19.64 17.11
N GLU A 175 17.00 -20.01 15.86
CA GLU A 175 18.28 -19.72 15.22
C GLU A 175 18.54 -18.22 15.11
N ILE A 176 17.51 -17.41 14.82
CA ILE A 176 17.62 -15.95 14.85
C ILE A 176 18.04 -15.49 16.26
N ASP A 177 17.42 -16.02 17.32
CA ASP A 177 17.79 -15.65 18.70
C ASP A 177 19.23 -16.01 19.04
N ASN A 178 19.68 -17.20 18.64
CA ASN A 178 21.03 -17.67 18.86
C ASN A 178 22.07 -16.73 18.25
N ASN A 179 21.74 -16.09 17.12
CA ASN A 179 22.62 -15.17 16.41
C ASN A 179 22.53 -13.72 16.91
N VAL A 180 21.38 -13.30 17.45
CA VAL A 180 21.12 -11.88 17.78
C VAL A 180 21.20 -11.58 19.27
N TYR A 181 20.79 -12.52 20.14
CA TYR A 181 20.68 -12.29 21.58
C TYR A 181 21.70 -13.07 22.41
N SER A 182 21.97 -12.57 23.62
CA SER A 182 22.76 -13.28 24.64
C SER A 182 21.98 -14.47 25.20
N GLU A 183 22.70 -15.46 25.77
CA GLU A 183 22.15 -16.76 26.17
C GLU A 183 20.83 -16.72 26.95
N GLY A 184 20.67 -15.78 27.88
CA GLY A 184 19.46 -15.67 28.71
C GLY A 184 18.19 -15.20 27.99
N PHE A 185 18.28 -14.75 26.74
CA PHE A 185 17.12 -14.26 25.95
C PHE A 185 16.83 -15.14 24.74
N ARG A 186 17.47 -16.32 24.65
CA ARG A 186 17.29 -17.23 23.51
C ARG A 186 16.10 -18.15 23.75
N GLY A 187 15.29 -18.36 22.70
CA GLY A 187 14.24 -19.36 22.73
C GLY A 187 14.79 -20.77 23.01
N ILE A 188 14.16 -21.47 23.94
CA ILE A 188 14.42 -22.89 24.21
C ILE A 188 13.38 -23.70 23.45
N TYR A 189 13.82 -24.56 22.53
CA TYR A 189 12.94 -25.32 21.63
C TYR A 189 11.73 -25.95 22.35
N GLN A 190 11.99 -26.70 23.41
CA GLN A 190 10.95 -27.40 24.17
C GLN A 190 9.88 -26.44 24.70
N VAL A 191 10.29 -25.30 25.25
CA VAL A 191 9.39 -24.27 25.80
C VAL A 191 8.62 -23.56 24.68
N CYS A 192 9.30 -23.21 23.58
CA CYS A 192 8.68 -22.60 22.42
C CYS A 192 7.57 -23.48 21.82
N MET A 193 7.82 -24.80 21.73
CA MET A 193 6.85 -25.78 21.24
C MET A 193 5.68 -25.97 22.21
N GLU A 194 5.95 -26.08 23.52
CA GLU A 194 4.89 -26.16 24.54
C GLU A 194 3.94 -24.97 24.47
N TRP A 195 4.48 -23.76 24.33
CA TRP A 195 3.66 -22.56 24.17
C TRP A 195 2.92 -22.52 22.85
N TYR A 196 3.56 -22.89 21.74
CA TYR A 196 2.92 -22.92 20.43
C TYR A 196 1.73 -23.89 20.39
N HIS A 197 1.89 -25.09 20.94
CA HIS A 197 0.80 -26.07 21.02
C HIS A 197 -0.35 -25.59 21.91
N LYS A 198 -0.05 -24.85 22.97
CA LYS A 198 -1.08 -24.28 23.86
C LYS A 198 -1.84 -23.13 23.18
N ASN A 199 -1.14 -22.26 22.45
CA ASN A 199 -1.74 -21.17 21.71
C ASN A 199 -0.88 -20.80 20.48
N PRO A 200 -1.27 -21.24 19.28
CA PRO A 200 -0.53 -20.90 18.06
C PRO A 200 -0.47 -19.40 17.76
N ASP A 201 -1.46 -18.62 18.23
CA ASP A 201 -1.60 -17.20 17.90
C ASP A 201 -0.55 -16.30 18.59
N ILE A 202 0.30 -16.89 19.44
CA ILE A 202 1.41 -16.17 20.07
C ILE A 202 2.48 -15.76 19.06
N TYR A 203 2.62 -16.44 17.92
CA TYR A 203 3.67 -16.16 16.95
C TYR A 203 3.14 -15.45 15.70
N ARG A 204 3.95 -14.50 15.21
CA ARG A 204 3.83 -13.89 13.88
C ARG A 204 5.20 -13.85 13.21
N PHE A 205 5.33 -14.50 12.06
CA PHE A 205 6.59 -14.62 11.34
C PHE A 205 6.57 -13.82 10.05
N ILE A 206 7.74 -13.29 9.70
CA ILE A 206 8.04 -12.68 8.40
C ILE A 206 8.87 -13.71 7.63
N ILE A 207 8.34 -14.20 6.52
CA ILE A 207 8.97 -15.19 5.65
C ILE A 207 9.49 -14.50 4.40
N ASP A 208 10.77 -14.67 4.08
CA ASP A 208 11.28 -14.38 2.74
C ASP A 208 10.80 -15.47 1.78
N GLN A 209 9.97 -15.09 0.81
CA GLN A 209 9.33 -15.94 -0.19
C GLN A 209 10.32 -16.45 -1.24
N ASN A 210 11.47 -15.81 -1.44
CA ASN A 210 12.46 -16.24 -2.42
C ASN A 210 13.20 -17.50 -1.94
N ILE A 211 13.51 -17.55 -0.65
CA ILE A 211 14.25 -18.66 -0.02
C ILE A 211 13.36 -19.52 0.89
N ASN A 212 12.11 -19.10 1.10
CA ASN A 212 11.13 -19.71 2.00
C ASN A 212 11.67 -19.90 3.43
N LYS A 213 12.23 -18.83 4.01
CA LYS A 213 12.86 -18.82 5.35
C LYS A 213 12.29 -17.72 6.23
N VAL A 214 12.24 -17.95 7.54
CA VAL A 214 11.95 -16.93 8.55
C VAL A 214 13.10 -15.93 8.58
N VAL A 215 12.78 -14.65 8.37
CA VAL A 215 13.76 -13.53 8.44
C VAL A 215 13.48 -12.58 9.60
N GLY A 216 12.36 -12.78 10.29
CA GLY A 216 12.00 -12.02 11.47
C GLY A 216 10.74 -12.60 12.10
N TYR A 217 10.58 -12.37 13.39
CA TYR A 217 9.42 -12.83 14.11
C TYR A 217 9.06 -11.90 15.27
N ILE A 218 7.81 -11.98 15.70
CA ILE A 218 7.34 -11.41 16.96
C ILE A 218 6.60 -12.52 17.69
N ASN A 219 6.81 -12.61 19.00
CA ASN A 219 6.03 -13.47 19.85
C ASN A 219 5.40 -12.72 21.04
N ALA A 220 4.19 -13.12 21.39
CA ALA A 220 3.46 -12.67 22.57
C ALA A 220 3.58 -13.75 23.65
N MET A 221 4.70 -13.75 24.38
CA MET A 221 4.89 -14.68 25.48
C MET A 221 4.00 -14.29 26.67
N PRO A 222 3.34 -15.25 27.33
CA PRO A 222 2.64 -14.98 28.59
C PRO A 222 3.65 -14.53 29.65
N ILE A 223 3.29 -13.50 30.40
CA ILE A 223 4.09 -13.01 31.54
C ILE A 223 3.87 -13.97 32.71
N GLU A 224 4.94 -14.49 33.29
CA GLU A 224 4.87 -15.33 34.50
C GLU A 224 4.37 -14.50 35.70
N ASP A 225 3.64 -15.12 36.63
CA ASP A 225 3.07 -14.43 37.80
C ASP A 225 4.11 -13.66 38.63
N GLU A 226 5.36 -14.15 38.63
CA GLU A 226 6.49 -13.52 39.29
C GLU A 226 6.92 -12.19 38.63
N THR A 227 6.73 -12.09 37.32
CA THR A 227 6.99 -10.89 36.51
C THR A 227 5.84 -9.88 36.60
N LEU A 228 4.63 -10.34 36.97
CA LEU A 228 3.46 -9.50 37.27
C LEU A 228 3.47 -8.91 38.69
N ARG A 229 4.43 -9.28 39.55
CA ARG A 229 4.55 -8.63 40.87
C ARG A 229 4.62 -7.12 40.64
N PRO A 230 3.79 -6.34 41.36
CA PRO A 230 3.51 -4.99 40.95
C PRO A 230 4.81 -4.18 40.94
N LEU A 231 5.00 -3.39 39.88
CA LEU A 231 5.89 -2.24 39.79
C LEU A 231 5.73 -1.23 40.96
N ASN A 232 4.83 -1.50 41.91
CA ASN A 232 4.53 -0.75 43.13
C ASN A 232 5.41 -1.12 44.34
N GLN A 233 6.53 -1.83 44.15
CA GLN A 233 7.49 -2.12 45.23
C GLN A 233 8.91 -1.61 44.95
N VAL A 234 9.08 -0.59 44.12
CA VAL A 234 10.26 0.28 44.21
C VAL A 234 9.96 1.32 45.28
N VAL A 235 10.42 1.03 46.50
CA VAL A 235 10.48 1.95 47.65
C VAL A 235 11.56 3.00 47.41
#